data_AF-A0A0D6LV51-F1
#
_entry.id   AF-A0A0D6LV51-F1
#
_cell.length_a   1.000
_cell.length_b   1.000
_cell.length_c   1.000
_cell.angle_alpha   90.00
_cell.angle_beta   90.00
_cell.angle_gamma   90.00
#
_symmetry.space_group_name_H-M   'P 1'
#
loop_
_entity.id
_entity.type
_entity.pdbx_description
1 polymer ?
#
loop_
_entity_poly.entity_id
_entity_poly.type
_entity_poly.pdbx_seq_one_letter_code
_entity_poly.pdbx_strand_id
1 'polypeptide(L)'
;MENIPKKHRMWINMAITWSPNMPPIALLAWLTGEWRMLALNCWYRAFVRESPRWLIHRGKIDEAADIMRIKFCRGKVAAEEIDGVILKEYELAHRADAKKRKYSLHHLFYSPKLAITTTVLAFS
;
A
#
# COMPACT_ATOMS: atom_id res chain seq x y z
N MET A 1 1.45 -2.03 -0.73
CA MET A 1 2.49 -0.97 -0.83
C MET A 1 2.14 0.05 -1.92
N GLU A 2 1.03 0.77 -1.76
CA GLU A 2 0.48 1.60 -2.84
C GLU A 2 0.83 3.09 -2.76
N ASN A 3 1.25 3.57 -1.59
CA ASN A 3 1.53 4.98 -1.33
C ASN A 3 2.93 5.46 -1.79
N ILE A 4 3.70 4.61 -2.48
CA ILE A 4 5.11 4.89 -2.81
C ILE A 4 5.23 5.37 -4.27
N PRO A 5 5.98 6.46 -4.55
CA PRO A 5 6.22 6.95 -5.90
C PRO A 5 6.91 5.88 -6.78
N LYS A 6 6.47 5.75 -8.04
CA LYS A 6 6.85 4.65 -8.96
C LYS A 6 8.38 4.41 -9.04
N LYS A 7 9.19 5.47 -8.97
CA LYS A 7 10.67 5.40 -9.01
C LYS A 7 11.30 4.64 -7.84
N HIS A 8 10.71 4.70 -6.65
CA HIS A 8 11.27 4.08 -5.44
C HIS A 8 10.57 2.78 -5.05
N ARG A 9 9.53 2.36 -5.79
CA ARG A 9 8.75 1.16 -5.46
C ARG A 9 9.60 -0.10 -5.40
N MET A 10 10.52 -0.29 -6.36
CA MET A 10 11.31 -1.51 -6.43
C MET A 10 12.35 -1.58 -5.31
N TRP A 11 13.09 -0.50 -5.05
CA TRP A 11 14.05 -0.45 -3.95
C TRP A 11 13.38 -0.54 -2.57
N ILE A 12 12.24 0.13 -2.37
CA ILE A 12 11.52 0.03 -1.09
C ILE A 12 10.90 -1.35 -0.91
N ASN A 13 10.35 -1.96 -1.97
CA ASN A 13 9.86 -3.33 -1.90
C ASN A 13 11.01 -4.30 -1.61
N MET A 14 12.16 -4.14 -2.27
CA MET A 14 13.37 -4.90 -1.96
C MET A 14 13.81 -4.68 -0.52
N ALA A 15 13.80 -3.44 -0.01
CA ALA A 15 14.15 -3.12 1.38
C ALA A 15 13.10 -3.58 2.40
N ILE A 16 11.86 -3.90 2.02
CA ILE A 16 10.89 -4.49 2.95
C ILE A 16 10.96 -6.02 2.89
N THR A 17 11.11 -6.59 1.70
CA THR A 17 11.27 -8.03 1.49
C THR A 17 12.59 -8.54 2.06
N TRP A 18 13.68 -7.80 1.85
CA TRP A 18 15.01 -8.14 2.36
C TRP A 18 15.26 -7.58 3.76
N SER A 19 14.28 -7.72 4.66
CA SER A 19 14.54 -7.87 6.09
C SER A 19 15.62 -6.94 6.74
N PRO A 20 15.80 -5.66 6.38
CA PRO A 20 16.78 -4.80 7.05
C PRO A 20 16.27 -4.42 8.45
N ASN A 21 15.00 -4.73 8.72
CA ASN A 21 14.37 -4.63 10.03
C ASN A 21 14.78 -5.75 10.98
N MET A 22 15.26 -6.91 10.49
CA MET A 22 15.60 -8.02 11.39
C MET A 22 16.85 -7.75 12.22
N PRO A 23 17.94 -7.14 11.71
CA PRO A 23 19.08 -6.80 12.57
C PRO A 23 18.74 -5.83 13.71
N PRO A 24 17.98 -4.73 13.50
CA PRO A 24 17.49 -3.89 14.60
C PRO A 24 16.55 -4.62 15.58
N ILE A 25 15.63 -5.45 15.07
CA ILE A 25 14.71 -6.24 15.92
C ILE A 25 15.50 -7.27 16.74
N ALA A 26 16.52 -7.91 16.16
CA ALA A 26 17.39 -8.85 16.86
C ALA A 26 18.24 -8.14 17.92
N LEU A 27 18.75 -6.94 17.63
CA LEU A 27 19.47 -6.11 18.60
C LEU A 27 18.57 -5.70 19.78
N LEU A 28 17.34 -5.28 19.48
CA LEU A 28 16.34 -4.93 20.50
C LEU A 28 15.94 -6.15 21.34
N ALA A 29 15.77 -7.32 20.72
CA ALA A 29 15.48 -8.57 21.44
C ALA A 29 16.64 -8.98 22.35
N TRP A 30 17.88 -8.81 21.90
CA TRP A 30 19.07 -9.07 22.72
C TRP A 30 19.17 -8.10 23.91
N LEU A 31 18.87 -6.81 23.72
CA LEU A 31 18.89 -5.80 24.79
C LEU A 31 17.76 -5.98 25.82
N THR A 32 16.58 -6.41 25.38
CA THR A 32 15.38 -6.44 26.25
C THR A 32 15.20 -7.76 26.98
N GLY A 33 15.80 -8.87 26.53
CA GLY A 33 15.76 -10.19 27.19
C GLY A 33 14.37 -10.86 27.23
N GLU A 34 13.27 -10.09 27.13
CA GLU A 34 11.89 -10.54 27.14
C GLU A 34 11.15 -10.17 25.85
N TRP A 35 10.84 -11.18 25.04
CA TRP A 35 10.14 -11.04 23.76
C TRP A 35 8.70 -10.50 23.89
N ARG A 36 8.10 -10.58 25.09
CA ARG A 36 6.71 -10.17 25.36
C ARG A 36 6.53 -8.65 25.31
N MET A 37 7.53 -7.87 25.71
CA MET A 37 7.47 -6.40 25.67
C MET A 37 7.62 -5.89 24.22
N LEU A 38 8.33 -6.62 23.36
CA LEU A 38 8.49 -6.29 21.93
C LEU A 38 7.16 -6.43 21.16
N ALA A 39 6.36 -7.45 21.47
CA ALA A 39 5.05 -7.67 20.84
C ALA A 39 4.01 -6.58 21.18
N LEU A 40 4.11 -5.97 22.36
CA LEU A 40 3.20 -4.90 22.80
C LEU A 40 3.49 -3.54 22.16
N ASN A 41 4.66 -3.35 21.54
CA ASN A 41 5.07 -2.11 20.89
C ASN A 41 4.41 -1.91 19.50
N CYS A 42 3.08 -2.02 19.44
CA CYS A 42 2.27 -1.76 18.25
C CYS A 42 1.97 -0.27 18.03
N TRP A 43 2.47 0.60 18.90
CA TRP A 43 2.16 2.04 18.93
C TRP A 43 2.47 2.76 17.61
N TYR A 44 3.48 2.27 16.86
CA TYR A 44 3.86 2.86 15.57
C TYR A 44 2.73 2.81 14.53
N ARG A 45 1.77 1.88 14.66
CA ARG A 45 0.66 1.71 13.73
C ARG A 45 -0.31 2.90 13.75
N ALA A 46 -0.41 3.60 14.87
CA ALA A 46 -1.26 4.79 15.00
C ALA A 46 -0.72 6.01 14.22
N PHE A 47 0.59 6.04 13.93
CA PHE A 47 1.21 7.15 13.21
C PHE A 47 1.21 6.98 11.68
N VAL A 48 0.86 5.79 11.19
CA VAL A 48 0.81 5.52 9.75
C VAL A 48 -0.50 6.07 9.19
N ARG A 49 -0.43 7.25 8.55
CA ARG A 49 -1.57 7.77 7.78
C ARG A 49 -1.97 6.76 6.70
N GLU A 50 -3.27 6.56 6.58
CA GLU A 50 -3.86 5.67 5.58
C GLU A 50 -3.45 6.01 4.16
N SER A 51 -3.49 5.02 3.27
CA SER A 51 -3.06 5.23 1.88
C SER A 51 -4.09 6.08 1.11
N PRO A 52 -3.67 7.11 0.33
CA PRO A 52 -4.58 7.96 -0.43
C PRO A 52 -5.47 7.18 -1.41
N ARG A 53 -4.97 6.06 -1.96
CA ARG A 53 -5.76 5.19 -2.85
C ARG A 53 -6.88 4.46 -2.12
N TRP A 54 -6.63 3.99 -0.91
CA TRP A 54 -7.68 3.35 -0.10
C TRP A 54 -8.81 4.33 0.20
N LEU A 55 -8.47 5.59 0.49
CA LEU A 55 -9.44 6.67 0.68
C LEU A 55 -10.24 6.96 -0.60
N ILE A 56 -9.58 7.00 -1.77
CA ILE A 56 -10.24 7.14 -3.08
C ILE A 56 -11.22 5.98 -3.33
N HIS A 57 -10.81 4.72 -3.10
CA HIS A 57 -11.70 3.56 -3.28
C HIS A 57 -12.86 3.53 -2.27
N ARG A 58 -12.70 4.15 -1.09
CA ARG A 58 -13.76 4.30 -0.09
C ARG A 58 -14.68 5.50 -0.32
N GLY A 59 -14.42 6.31 -1.35
CA GLY A 59 -15.20 7.52 -1.66
C GLY A 59 -14.86 8.74 -0.80
N LYS A 60 -13.80 8.68 0.02
CA LYS A 60 -13.33 9.79 0.86
C LYS A 60 -12.33 10.65 0.10
N ILE A 61 -12.82 11.35 -0.92
CA ILE A 61 -11.99 12.15 -1.84
C ILE A 61 -11.35 13.37 -1.17
N ASP A 62 -12.04 14.01 -0.21
CA ASP A 62 -11.53 15.20 0.48
C ASP A 62 -10.36 14.87 1.40
N GLU A 63 -10.45 13.76 2.15
CA GLU A 63 -9.35 13.26 2.99
C GLU A 63 -8.15 12.82 2.14
N ALA A 64 -8.40 12.25 0.95
CA ALA A 64 -7.34 11.86 0.02
C ALA A 64 -6.63 13.08 -0.57
N ALA A 65 -7.39 14.12 -0.92
CA ALA A 65 -6.87 15.39 -1.41
C ALA A 65 -6.02 16.11 -0.36
N ASP A 66 -6.48 16.14 0.89
CA ASP A 66 -5.72 16.74 2.00
C ASP A 66 -4.39 16.00 2.26
N ILE A 67 -4.40 14.67 2.27
CA ILE A 67 -3.16 13.88 2.43
C ILE A 67 -2.21 14.08 1.24
N MET A 68 -2.73 14.19 0.02
CA MET A 68 -1.90 14.48 -1.15
C MET A 68 -1.36 15.90 -1.13
N ARG A 69 -2.15 16.90 -0.71
CA ARG A 69 -1.68 18.28 -0.51
C ARG A 69 -0.54 18.33 0.51
N ILE A 70 -0.70 17.67 1.66
CA ILE A 70 0.35 17.63 2.70
C ILE A 70 1.65 16.97 2.19
N LYS A 71 1.55 15.92 1.34
CA LYS A 71 2.73 15.20 0.82
C LYS A 71 3.39 15.88 -0.39
N PHE A 72 2.62 16.52 -1.27
CA PHE A 72 3.09 17.01 -2.57
C PHE A 72 3.13 18.54 -2.69
N CYS A 73 2.30 19.30 -1.96
CA CYS A 73 2.27 20.78 -2.02
C CYS A 73 3.38 21.47 -1.21
N ARG A 74 4.56 20.86 -1.11
CA ARG A 74 5.78 21.57 -0.65
C ARG A 74 6.40 22.45 -1.75
N GLY A 75 5.90 22.39 -2.98
CA GLY A 75 6.28 23.30 -4.06
C GLY A 75 5.25 23.36 -5.17
N LYS A 76 4.76 24.58 -5.46
CA LYS A 76 4.15 25.11 -6.71
C LYS A 76 3.14 24.28 -7.52
N VAL A 77 2.73 23.08 -7.11
CA VAL A 77 1.64 22.36 -7.78
C VAL A 77 0.33 22.95 -7.31
N ALA A 78 -0.43 23.53 -8.23
CA ALA A 78 -1.74 24.10 -7.97
C ALA A 78 -2.63 23.01 -7.36
N ALA A 79 -3.24 23.32 -6.21
CA ALA A 79 -4.16 22.42 -5.52
C ALA A 79 -5.28 21.90 -6.45
N GLU A 80 -5.65 22.69 -7.45
CA GLU A 80 -6.64 22.36 -8.48
C GLU A 80 -6.17 21.23 -9.43
N GLU A 81 -4.89 21.17 -9.77
CA GLU A 81 -4.35 20.10 -10.62
C GLU A 81 -4.39 18.75 -9.89
N ILE A 82 -4.12 18.77 -8.58
CA ILE A 82 -4.19 17.58 -7.72
C ILE A 82 -5.64 17.12 -7.57
N ASP A 83 -6.57 18.02 -7.29
CA ASP A 83 -7.99 17.68 -7.16
C ASP A 83 -8.55 17.13 -8.48
N GLY A 84 -8.16 17.69 -9.63
CA GLY A 84 -8.53 17.19 -10.96
C GLY A 84 -7.96 15.80 -11.28
N VAL A 85 -6.73 15.50 -10.86
CA VAL A 85 -6.13 14.16 -11.01
C VAL A 85 -6.81 13.14 -10.10
N ILE A 86 -7.12 13.52 -8.86
CA ILE A 86 -7.82 12.64 -7.91
C ILE A 86 -9.22 12.30 -8.41
N LEU A 87 -9.96 13.28 -8.94
CA LEU A 87 -11.30 13.06 -9.47
C LEU A 87 -11.28 12.11 -10.67
N LYS A 88 -10.31 12.29 -11.60
CA LYS A 88 -10.12 11.38 -12.75
C LYS A 88 -9.75 9.96 -12.30
N GLU A 89 -8.84 9.82 -11.35
CA GLU A 89 -8.46 8.51 -10.79
C GLU A 89 -9.64 7.87 -10.04
N TYR A 90 -10.44 8.66 -9.32
CA TYR A 90 -11.65 8.19 -8.66
C TYR A 90 -12.66 7.65 -9.67
N GLU A 91 -12.96 8.39 -10.73
CA GLU A 91 -13.86 7.94 -11.79
C GLU A 91 -13.35 6.66 -12.47
N LEU A 92 -12.04 6.59 -12.73
CA LEU A 92 -11.44 5.44 -13.40
C LEU A 92 -11.46 4.20 -12.48
N ALA A 93 -11.20 4.38 -11.18
CA ALA A 93 -11.36 3.36 -10.16
C ALA A 93 -12.81 2.90 -10.03
N HIS A 94 -13.77 3.82 -10.01
CA HIS A 94 -15.20 3.50 -9.94
C HIS A 94 -15.70 2.75 -11.18
N ARG A 95 -15.28 3.19 -12.38
CA ARG A 95 -15.60 2.49 -13.65
C ARG A 95 -14.97 1.11 -13.70
N ALA A 96 -13.76 0.95 -13.16
CA ALA A 96 -13.10 -0.34 -13.07
C ALA A 96 -13.80 -1.25 -12.06
N ASP A 97 -14.17 -0.73 -10.88
CA ASP A 97 -14.86 -1.50 -9.84
C ASP A 97 -16.29 -1.86 -10.24
N ALA A 98 -17.02 -0.99 -10.95
CA ALA A 98 -18.33 -1.29 -11.52
C ALA A 98 -18.29 -2.43 -12.57
N LYS A 99 -17.16 -2.57 -13.28
CA LYS A 99 -16.95 -3.65 -14.25
C LYS A 99 -16.38 -4.92 -13.62
N LYS A 100 -15.87 -4.87 -12.39
CA LYS A 100 -15.27 -6.04 -11.73
C LYS A 100 -16.35 -6.97 -11.20
N ARG A 101 -16.32 -8.21 -11.67
CA ARG A 101 -17.03 -9.32 -11.01
C ARG A 101 -16.29 -9.69 -9.73
N LYS A 102 -17.02 -10.08 -8.69
CA LYS A 102 -16.43 -10.63 -7.46
C LYS A 102 -15.91 -12.03 -7.78
N TYR A 103 -14.58 -12.17 -7.87
CA TYR A 103 -13.94 -13.47 -8.09
C TYR A 103 -13.66 -14.14 -6.76
N SER A 104 -14.09 -15.39 -6.63
CA SER A 104 -13.67 -16.29 -5.54
C SER A 104 -12.32 -16.96 -5.87
N LEU A 105 -11.62 -17.47 -4.85
CA LEU A 105 -10.32 -18.14 -4.97
C LEU A 105 -10.33 -19.28 -6.01
N HIS A 106 -11.45 -20.00 -6.13
CA HIS A 106 -11.60 -21.08 -7.09
C HIS A 106 -11.45 -20.62 -8.56
N HIS A 107 -11.81 -19.37 -8.88
CA HIS A 107 -11.67 -18.85 -10.25
C HIS A 107 -10.21 -18.65 -10.67
N LEU A 108 -9.28 -18.66 -9.73
CA LEU A 108 -7.85 -18.54 -10.00
C LEU A 108 -7.31 -19.79 -10.72
N PHE A 109 -7.87 -20.97 -10.41
CA PHE A 109 -7.47 -22.26 -10.98
C PHE A 109 -8.31 -22.66 -12.22
N TYR A 110 -9.35 -21.91 -12.55
CA TYR A 110 -10.23 -22.22 -13.68
C TYR A 110 -9.59 -21.87 -15.04
N SER A 111 -8.74 -20.84 -15.09
CA SER A 111 -8.02 -20.47 -16.31
C SER A 111 -6.57 -20.96 -16.24
N PRO A 112 -6.08 -21.71 -17.25
CA PRO A 112 -4.73 -22.29 -17.21
C PRO A 112 -3.63 -21.23 -17.13
N LYS A 113 -3.83 -20.05 -17.75
CA LYS A 113 -2.87 -18.94 -17.67
C LYS A 113 -2.76 -18.36 -16.26
N LEU A 114 -3.88 -18.25 -15.55
CA LEU A 114 -3.92 -17.78 -14.15
C LEU A 114 -3.40 -18.85 -13.19
N ALA A 115 -3.69 -20.13 -13.45
CA ALA A 115 -3.17 -21.23 -12.66
C ALA A 115 -1.64 -21.31 -12.74
N ILE A 116 -1.05 -21.26 -13.95
CA ILE A 116 0.41 -21.31 -14.13
C ILE A 116 1.08 -20.12 -13.44
N THR A 117 0.57 -18.90 -13.63
CA THR A 117 1.16 -17.72 -12.98
C THR A 117 1.05 -17.77 -11.46
N THR A 118 -0.06 -18.28 -10.92
CA THR A 118 -0.23 -18.48 -9.47
C THR A 118 0.73 -19.54 -8.94
N THR A 119 0.88 -20.66 -9.64
CA THR A 119 1.83 -21.72 -9.25
C THR A 119 3.26 -21.22 -9.29
N VAL A 120 3.67 -20.54 -10.38
CA VAL A 120 5.02 -19.95 -10.48
C VAL A 120 5.26 -18.93 -9.36
N LEU A 121 4.27 -18.10 -9.02
CA LEU A 121 4.37 -17.15 -7.93
C LEU A 121 4.43 -17.83 -6.55
N ALA A 122 3.75 -18.95 -6.35
CA ALA A 122 3.76 -19.68 -5.08
C ALA A 122 5.07 -20.43 -4.82
N PHE A 123 5.79 -20.80 -5.88
CA PHE A 123 7.06 -21.52 -5.83
C PHE A 123 8.28 -20.64 -6.15
N SER A 124 8.10 -19.34 -6.31
CA SER A 124 9.15 -18.33 -6.51
C SER A 124 9.40 -17.51 -5.25
#